data_AF-A0A1I8QAZ8-F1
#
_entry.id   AF-A0A1I8QAZ8-F1
#
_cell.length_a   1.000
_cell.length_b   1.000
_cell.length_c   1.000
_cell.angle_alpha   90.00
_cell.angle_beta   90.00
_cell.angle_gamma   90.00
#
_symmetry.space_group_name_H-M   'P 1'
#
loop_
_entity.id
_entity.type
_entity.pdbx_description
1 polymer ?
#
loop_
_entity_poly.entity_id
_entity_poly.type
_entity_poly.pdbx_seq_one_letter_code
_entity_poly.pdbx_strand_id
1 'polypeptide(L)'
;MEALEHTQCNSEHTTEVGTKIFKNESEEANNGQKQEEHHKQKEDADGNVLMLEFDCLKRYIQKLQLRLKTQIENCHPKDDCLHHEIAFKCSENEICTLQKNHHKLQCQINELFKCNQAAKDHIRDLKFQMIEKDKEISKLCNSVEVLLQWRDNLNHEFGKCIERFEYLKHVKAEWQSVAVKLEEQNKNFTSKMQSFVPKLNFQQEKQSFICAINEIKEMFKELFEYQLQRFDCLEKRFDSVTGGQ
;
A
#
# COMPACT_ATOMS: atom_id res chain seq x y z
N MET A 1 -15.52 59.60 15.89
CA MET A 1 -15.96 59.82 14.50
C MET A 1 -15.23 58.78 13.67
N GLU A 2 -15.81 57.59 13.55
CA GLU A 2 -16.67 57.19 12.42
C GLU A 2 -15.79 57.01 11.17
N ALA A 3 -15.35 55.79 10.83
CA ALA A 3 -16.06 54.65 10.25
C ALA A 3 -16.44 54.83 8.77
N LEU A 4 -16.23 53.73 8.02
CA LEU A 4 -16.79 53.30 6.72
C LEU A 4 -15.70 53.12 5.64
N GLU A 5 -15.22 51.90 5.41
CA GLU A 5 -15.82 50.77 4.66
C GLU A 5 -15.39 50.78 3.19
N HIS A 6 -14.57 49.80 2.81
CA HIS A 6 -14.63 49.13 1.51
C HIS A 6 -13.94 47.77 1.63
N THR A 7 -14.74 46.72 1.81
CA THR A 7 -14.33 45.33 1.64
C THR A 7 -14.67 44.93 0.21
N GLN A 8 -13.65 44.79 -0.62
CA GLN A 8 -13.77 44.31 -2.00
C GLN A 8 -13.43 42.81 -2.00
N CYS A 9 -14.41 42.00 -2.41
CA CYS A 9 -14.35 40.55 -2.51
C CYS A 9 -13.59 40.16 -3.78
N ASN A 10 -12.59 39.29 -3.67
CA ASN A 10 -11.84 38.73 -4.79
C ASN A 10 -11.74 37.20 -4.67
N SER A 11 -11.71 36.57 -5.85
CA SER A 11 -11.15 35.24 -6.17
C SER A 11 -11.98 34.02 -5.74
N GLU A 12 -12.17 32.95 -6.51
CA GLU A 12 -11.98 32.57 -7.92
C GLU A 12 -12.57 31.15 -8.06
N HIS A 13 -12.78 30.73 -9.30
CA HIS A 13 -13.09 29.38 -9.77
C HIS A 13 -12.45 28.22 -8.98
N THR A 14 -13.16 27.09 -8.90
CA THR A 14 -12.55 25.77 -9.16
C THR A 14 -13.57 24.73 -9.61
N THR A 15 -13.08 23.91 -10.53
CA THR A 15 -13.76 23.08 -11.51
C THR A 15 -14.10 21.70 -10.95
N GLU A 16 -15.21 21.15 -11.42
CA GLU A 16 -15.57 19.73 -11.33
C GLU A 16 -14.48 18.83 -11.94
N VAL A 17 -14.06 17.78 -11.22
CA VAL A 17 -13.57 16.54 -11.86
C VAL A 17 -14.01 15.34 -11.01
N GLY A 18 -15.13 14.73 -11.42
CA GLY A 18 -15.57 13.41 -10.96
C GLY A 18 -14.91 12.28 -11.74
N THR A 19 -14.34 11.34 -10.99
CA THR A 19 -14.38 9.88 -11.17
C THR A 19 -14.24 9.29 -12.58
N LYS A 20 -13.02 8.83 -12.92
CA LYS A 20 -12.78 7.87 -14.01
C LYS A 20 -13.01 6.44 -13.52
N ILE A 21 -13.96 5.73 -14.15
CA ILE A 21 -14.12 4.28 -14.05
C ILE A 21 -13.77 3.68 -15.42
N PHE A 22 -12.75 2.80 -15.43
CA PHE A 22 -12.42 1.80 -16.46
C PHE A 22 -13.66 0.88 -16.69
N LYS A 23 -14.06 0.35 -17.85
CA LYS A 23 -13.33 -0.18 -19.02
C LYS A 23 -14.40 -0.65 -20.04
N ASN A 24 -14.17 -0.51 -21.35
CA ASN A 24 -14.15 -1.63 -22.32
C ASN A 24 -14.20 -1.13 -23.77
N GLU A 25 -13.16 -1.51 -24.51
CA GLU A 25 -13.07 -1.48 -25.96
C GLU A 25 -13.89 -2.64 -26.54
N SER A 26 -14.68 -2.35 -27.57
CA SER A 26 -14.98 -3.23 -28.71
C SER A 26 -15.65 -2.35 -29.78
N GLU A 27 -14.84 -1.92 -30.76
CA GLU A 27 -15.32 -1.37 -32.02
C GLU A 27 -15.82 -2.52 -32.91
N GLU A 28 -16.99 -2.38 -33.54
CA GLU A 28 -17.13 -2.21 -34.99
C GLU A 28 -18.59 -2.38 -35.47
N ALA A 29 -18.98 -1.47 -36.37
CA ALA A 29 -20.06 -1.54 -37.39
C ALA A 29 -21.51 -1.76 -36.89
N ASN A 30 -22.52 -0.98 -37.28
CA ASN A 30 -22.83 -0.49 -38.61
C ASN A 30 -24.02 0.49 -38.56
N ASN A 31 -24.12 1.35 -39.58
CA ASN A 31 -25.16 2.33 -39.84
C ASN A 31 -26.61 1.79 -39.82
N GLY A 32 -27.54 2.63 -39.34
CA GLY A 32 -28.97 2.45 -39.53
C GLY A 32 -29.79 3.66 -39.08
N GLN A 33 -30.12 4.55 -40.01
CA GLN A 33 -31.04 5.68 -39.85
C GLN A 33 -32.44 5.23 -39.40
N LYS A 34 -33.10 5.97 -38.50
CA LYS A 34 -34.36 6.72 -38.74
C LYS A 34 -35.02 7.21 -37.44
N GLN A 35 -35.28 8.52 -37.45
CA GLN A 35 -36.44 9.25 -36.92
C GLN A 35 -37.21 8.65 -35.73
N GLU A 36 -37.27 9.41 -34.64
CA GLU A 36 -38.53 9.81 -34.02
C GLU A 36 -38.31 11.09 -33.19
N GLU A 37 -38.68 12.23 -33.80
CA GLU A 37 -38.98 13.45 -33.08
C GLU A 37 -40.29 13.23 -32.33
N HIS A 38 -40.25 13.28 -31.00
CA HIS A 38 -41.44 13.47 -30.19
C HIS A 38 -41.27 14.64 -29.23
N HIS A 39 -42.00 15.70 -29.56
CA HIS A 39 -42.45 16.78 -28.70
C HIS A 39 -42.47 16.43 -27.20
N LYS A 40 -41.75 17.22 -26.41
CA LYS A 40 -42.29 17.78 -25.16
C LYS A 40 -41.99 19.26 -25.13
N GLN A 41 -43.03 20.04 -25.41
CA GLN A 41 -43.10 21.45 -25.09
C GLN A 41 -42.68 21.62 -23.62
N LYS A 42 -41.61 22.39 -23.40
CA LYS A 42 -41.42 23.07 -22.13
C LYS A 42 -42.55 24.09 -22.03
N GLU A 43 -43.56 23.80 -21.20
CA GLU A 43 -44.29 24.85 -20.53
C GLU A 43 -43.29 25.52 -19.58
N ASP A 44 -42.59 26.55 -20.07
CA ASP A 44 -42.01 27.55 -19.20
C ASP A 44 -43.18 28.28 -18.55
N ALA A 45 -43.69 27.71 -17.45
CA ALA A 45 -44.63 28.40 -16.59
C ALA A 45 -43.90 29.65 -16.07
N ASP A 46 -44.28 30.81 -16.61
CA ASP A 46 -43.71 32.11 -16.30
C ASP A 46 -43.62 32.25 -14.77
N GLY A 47 -42.39 32.24 -14.25
CA GLY A 47 -42.12 32.21 -12.81
C GLY A 47 -42.81 33.36 -12.07
N ASN A 48 -43.11 34.45 -12.78
CA ASN A 48 -43.89 35.58 -12.26
C ASN A 48 -45.37 35.25 -12.04
N VAL A 49 -45.99 34.45 -12.90
CA VAL A 49 -47.39 34.00 -12.74
C VAL A 49 -47.51 33.06 -11.55
N LEU A 50 -46.58 32.10 -11.42
CA LEU A 50 -46.48 31.23 -10.26
C LEU A 50 -46.26 32.00 -8.96
N MET A 51 -45.42 33.05 -8.98
CA MET A 51 -45.21 33.93 -7.82
C MET A 51 -46.48 34.69 -7.43
N LEU A 52 -47.24 35.19 -8.41
CA LEU A 52 -48.51 35.88 -8.17
C LEU A 52 -49.58 34.95 -7.59
N GLU A 53 -49.67 33.72 -8.09
CA GLU A 53 -50.56 32.69 -7.53
C GLU A 53 -50.15 32.32 -6.10
N PHE A 54 -48.84 32.22 -5.83
CA PHE A 54 -48.31 31.95 -4.50
C PHE A 54 -48.62 33.09 -3.52
N ASP A 55 -48.50 34.34 -3.96
CA ASP A 55 -48.87 35.51 -3.16
C ASP A 55 -50.39 35.60 -2.92
N CYS A 56 -51.20 35.17 -3.88
CA CYS A 56 -52.65 35.10 -3.72
C CYS A 56 -53.05 34.02 -2.69
N LEU A 57 -52.43 32.84 -2.77
CA LEU A 57 -52.56 31.76 -1.78
C LEU A 57 -52.06 32.19 -0.40
N LYS A 58 -50.94 32.91 -0.32
CA LYS A 58 -50.41 33.47 0.93
C LYS A 58 -51.38 34.46 1.57
N ARG A 59 -51.97 35.38 0.79
CA ARG A 59 -53.01 36.31 1.28
C ARG A 59 -54.27 35.58 1.73
N TYR A 60 -54.64 34.52 1.03
CA TYR A 60 -55.79 33.67 1.39
C TYR A 60 -55.54 32.93 2.72
N ILE A 61 -54.36 32.33 2.89
CA ILE A 61 -53.94 31.69 4.14
C ILE A 61 -53.86 32.71 5.28
N GLN A 62 -53.34 33.92 5.04
CA GLN A 62 -53.32 34.99 6.04
C GLN A 62 -54.73 35.43 6.44
N LYS A 63 -55.68 35.53 5.50
CA LYS A 63 -57.10 35.78 5.81
C LYS A 63 -57.74 34.65 6.61
N LEU A 64 -57.42 33.40 6.29
CA LEU A 64 -57.86 32.22 7.05
C LEU A 64 -57.27 32.22 8.46
N GLN A 65 -55.97 32.50 8.60
CA GLN A 65 -55.31 32.64 9.89
C GLN A 65 -55.87 33.81 10.69
N LEU A 66 -56.24 34.92 10.06
CA LEU A 66 -56.90 36.04 10.75
C LEU A 66 -58.29 35.63 11.24
N ARG A 67 -59.09 34.96 10.39
CA ARG A 67 -60.42 34.44 10.75
C ARG A 67 -60.35 33.43 11.89
N LEU A 68 -59.35 32.55 11.86
CA LEU A 68 -59.10 31.56 12.92
C LEU A 68 -58.56 32.22 14.20
N LYS A 69 -57.71 33.26 14.09
CA LYS A 69 -57.27 34.06 15.24
C LYS A 69 -58.40 34.89 15.87
N THR A 70 -59.35 35.39 15.08
CA THR A 70 -60.51 36.13 15.61
C THR A 70 -61.57 35.25 16.29
N GLN A 71 -61.43 33.92 16.25
CA GLN A 71 -62.33 33.00 16.97
C GLN A 71 -61.71 32.38 18.24
N ILE A 72 -60.56 32.86 18.69
CA ILE A 72 -59.98 32.45 19.98
C ILE A 72 -59.78 33.69 20.83
N GLU A 73 -60.89 34.25 21.33
CA GLU A 73 -60.85 35.03 22.55
C GLU A 73 -60.50 34.07 23.70
N ASN A 74 -59.30 34.25 24.24
CA ASN A 74 -58.80 33.77 25.53
C ASN A 74 -59.72 32.82 26.32
N CYS A 75 -59.60 31.51 26.08
CA CYS A 75 -60.10 30.53 27.04
C CYS A 75 -59.07 30.47 28.20
N HIS A 76 -59.43 31.07 29.34
CA HIS A 76 -58.62 31.12 30.55
C HIS A 76 -58.37 29.70 31.10
N PRO A 77 -57.17 29.34 31.62
CA PRO A 77 -56.86 27.96 31.99
C PRO A 77 -57.48 27.49 33.33
N LYS A 78 -58.50 28.17 33.85
CA LYS A 78 -59.02 27.93 35.21
C LYS A 78 -60.54 27.91 35.37
N ASP A 79 -61.30 28.02 34.28
CA ASP A 79 -62.72 27.71 34.32
C ASP A 79 -62.92 26.36 33.64
N ASP A 80 -63.61 25.46 34.33
CA ASP A 80 -64.06 24.20 33.78
C ASP A 80 -64.63 24.47 32.38
N CYS A 81 -64.04 23.85 31.36
CA CYS A 81 -64.67 23.72 30.06
C CYS A 81 -65.92 22.86 30.26
N LEU A 82 -66.97 23.48 30.81
CA LEU A 82 -68.32 23.01 30.71
C LEU A 82 -68.53 22.80 29.23
N HIS A 83 -68.59 21.52 28.84
CA HIS A 83 -69.28 21.11 27.64
C HIS A 83 -70.62 21.86 27.66
N HIS A 84 -70.69 22.98 26.92
CA HIS A 84 -71.94 23.43 26.39
C HIS A 84 -72.35 22.30 25.44
N GLU A 85 -73.00 21.28 26.00
CA GLU A 85 -74.05 20.59 25.30
C GLU A 85 -75.00 21.69 24.85
N ILE A 86 -74.78 22.20 23.65
CA ILE A 86 -75.78 22.97 22.94
C ILE A 86 -76.89 21.97 22.69
N ALA A 87 -77.80 21.88 23.65
CA ALA A 87 -79.02 21.11 23.55
C ALA A 87 -79.93 21.79 22.53
N PHE A 88 -79.62 21.60 21.25
CA PHE A 88 -80.60 21.79 20.19
C PHE A 88 -81.70 20.77 20.45
N LYS A 89 -82.90 21.25 20.77
CA LYS A 89 -84.10 20.41 20.81
C LYS A 89 -84.16 19.67 19.48
N CYS A 90 -83.92 18.36 19.53
CA CYS A 90 -83.75 17.52 18.36
C CYS A 90 -85.11 17.19 17.76
N SER A 91 -85.63 18.08 16.93
CA SER A 91 -86.71 17.78 15.99
C SER A 91 -86.09 17.70 14.60
N GLU A 92 -85.38 16.61 14.31
CA GLU A 92 -84.97 16.09 12.97
C GLU A 92 -83.73 15.18 13.11
N ASN A 93 -83.85 13.89 12.74
CA ASN A 93 -82.80 12.86 12.88
C ASN A 93 -81.48 13.16 12.12
N GLU A 94 -81.52 14.07 11.16
CA GLU A 94 -80.41 14.39 10.26
C GLU A 94 -79.31 15.21 10.96
N ILE A 95 -79.69 16.17 11.81
CA ILE A 95 -78.75 17.04 12.54
C ILE A 95 -77.89 16.22 13.51
N CYS A 96 -78.51 15.30 14.26
CA CYS A 96 -77.79 14.41 15.18
C CYS A 96 -76.81 13.48 14.43
N THR A 97 -77.21 12.99 13.25
CA THR A 97 -76.36 12.15 12.41
C THR A 97 -75.16 12.92 11.87
N LEU A 98 -75.37 14.17 11.45
CA LEU A 98 -74.30 15.05 10.98
C LEU A 98 -73.30 15.37 12.10
N GLN A 99 -73.76 15.65 13.32
CA GLN A 99 -72.89 15.89 14.48
C GLN A 99 -72.03 14.66 14.82
N LYS A 100 -72.60 13.45 14.79
CA LYS A 100 -71.83 12.21 14.99
C LYS A 100 -70.77 12.00 13.91
N ASN A 101 -71.12 12.24 12.64
CA ASN A 101 -70.18 12.14 11.53
C ASN A 101 -69.07 13.19 11.64
N HIS A 102 -69.40 14.41 12.05
CA HIS A 102 -68.42 15.47 12.29
C HIS A 102 -67.42 15.07 13.39
N HIS A 103 -67.91 14.56 14.52
CA HIS A 103 -67.05 14.06 15.60
C HIS A 103 -66.15 12.92 15.14
N LYS A 104 -66.69 11.95 14.37
CA LYS A 104 -65.90 10.84 13.81
C LYS A 104 -64.80 11.35 12.86
N LEU A 105 -65.11 12.31 11.99
CA LEU A 105 -64.12 12.93 11.11
C LEU A 105 -63.05 13.68 11.92
N GLN A 106 -63.43 14.38 12.99
CA GLN A 106 -62.49 15.05 13.87
C GLN A 106 -61.53 14.06 14.56
N CYS A 107 -62.04 12.91 15.03
CA CYS A 107 -61.21 11.83 15.56
C CYS A 107 -60.22 11.30 14.51
N GLN A 108 -60.70 11.02 13.28
CA GLN A 108 -59.86 10.55 12.18
C GLN A 108 -58.78 11.56 11.79
N ILE A 109 -59.12 12.85 11.74
CA ILE A 109 -58.16 13.93 11.46
C ILE A 109 -57.09 13.97 12.56
N ASN A 110 -57.48 13.88 13.83
CA ASN A 110 -56.54 13.87 14.95
C ASN A 110 -55.61 12.65 14.93
N GLU A 111 -56.12 11.47 14.57
CA GLU A 111 -55.30 10.27 14.37
C GLU A 111 -54.31 10.46 13.21
N LEU A 112 -54.77 11.00 12.08
CA LEU A 112 -53.88 11.31 10.94
C LEU A 112 -52.78 12.30 11.32
N PHE A 113 -53.07 13.32 12.14
CA PHE A 113 -52.05 14.23 12.65
C PHE A 113 -51.01 13.51 13.52
N LYS A 114 -51.45 12.61 14.41
CA LYS A 114 -50.55 11.79 15.24
C LYS A 114 -49.69 10.86 14.39
N CYS A 115 -50.28 10.17 13.41
CA CYS A 115 -49.56 9.29 12.49
C CYS A 115 -48.55 10.08 11.64
N ASN A 116 -48.92 11.26 11.15
CA ASN A 116 -48.01 12.13 10.40
C ASN A 116 -46.81 12.56 11.25
N GLN A 117 -47.06 12.92 12.52
CA GLN A 117 -45.99 13.29 13.44
C GLN A 117 -45.05 12.11 13.73
N ALA A 118 -45.59 10.92 14.01
CA ALA A 118 -44.80 9.72 14.20
C ALA A 118 -43.97 9.38 12.95
N ALA A 119 -44.57 9.48 11.76
CA ALA A 119 -43.85 9.26 10.50
C ALA A 119 -42.71 10.26 10.29
N LYS A 120 -42.90 11.54 10.63
CA LYS A 120 -41.84 12.55 10.60
C LYS A 120 -40.69 12.22 11.56
N ASP A 121 -41.01 11.73 12.75
CA ASP A 121 -40.00 11.36 13.75
C ASP A 121 -39.23 10.11 13.30
N HIS A 122 -39.90 9.11 12.72
CA HIS A 122 -39.23 7.95 12.09
C HIS A 122 -38.33 8.34 10.93
N ILE A 123 -38.76 9.28 10.07
CA ILE A 123 -37.92 9.78 8.98
C ILE A 123 -36.67 10.48 9.54
N ARG A 124 -36.80 11.23 10.65
CA ARG A 124 -35.66 11.89 11.29
C ARG A 124 -34.68 10.86 11.86
N ASP A 125 -35.17 9.83 12.52
CA ASP A 125 -34.36 8.75 13.08
C ASP A 125 -33.61 7.97 11.98
N LEU A 126 -34.32 7.57 10.91
CA LEU A 126 -33.70 6.91 9.75
C LEU A 126 -32.60 7.78 9.11
N LYS A 127 -32.79 9.09 9.00
CA LYS A 127 -31.76 10.01 8.50
C LYS A 127 -30.53 10.03 9.41
N PHE A 128 -30.73 10.04 10.73
CA PHE A 128 -29.62 9.99 11.68
C PHE A 128 -28.84 8.68 11.57
N GLN A 129 -29.54 7.55 11.54
CA GLN A 129 -28.93 6.22 11.36
C GLN A 129 -28.17 6.12 10.03
N MET A 130 -28.72 6.66 8.94
CA MET A 130 -28.05 6.66 7.64
C MET A 130 -26.73 7.44 7.68
N ILE A 131 -26.70 8.61 8.33
CA ILE A 131 -25.47 9.41 8.51
C ILE A 131 -24.45 8.64 9.37
N GLU A 132 -24.90 7.95 10.41
CA GLU A 132 -24.02 7.14 11.25
C GLU A 132 -23.40 5.98 10.46
N LYS A 133 -24.21 5.27 9.66
CA LYS A 133 -23.73 4.19 8.78
C LYS A 133 -22.80 4.70 7.69
N ASP A 134 -23.04 5.87 7.13
CA ASP A 134 -22.15 6.49 6.15
C ASP A 134 -20.75 6.80 6.76
N LYS A 135 -20.72 7.26 8.02
CA LYS A 135 -19.47 7.44 8.78
C LYS A 135 -18.75 6.11 9.05
N GLU A 136 -19.49 5.05 9.41
CA GLU A 136 -18.92 3.71 9.59
C GLU A 136 -18.31 3.19 8.28
N ILE A 137 -19.03 3.30 7.17
CA ILE A 137 -18.56 2.91 5.84
C ILE A 137 -17.29 3.68 5.49
N SER A 138 -17.26 5.00 5.69
CA SER A 138 -16.08 5.82 5.43
C SER A 138 -14.86 5.37 6.23
N LYS A 139 -15.04 5.01 7.52
CA LYS A 139 -13.96 4.45 8.34
C LYS A 139 -13.45 3.10 7.81
N LEU A 140 -14.37 2.24 7.38
CA LEU A 140 -14.02 0.94 6.80
C LEU A 140 -13.27 1.12 5.47
N CYS A 141 -13.70 2.03 4.60
CA CYS A 141 -13.01 2.35 3.34
C CYS A 141 -11.56 2.79 3.60
N ASN A 142 -11.34 3.70 4.55
CA ASN A 142 -9.98 4.12 4.91
C ASN A 142 -9.14 2.94 5.46
N SER A 143 -9.76 2.06 6.24
CA SER A 143 -9.08 0.87 6.77
C SER A 143 -8.69 -0.11 5.65
N VAL A 144 -9.57 -0.30 4.66
CA VAL A 144 -9.29 -1.11 3.47
C VAL A 144 -8.16 -0.50 2.65
N GLU A 145 -8.14 0.82 2.45
CA GLU A 145 -7.06 1.50 1.74
C GLU A 145 -5.70 1.28 2.42
N VAL A 146 -5.65 1.41 3.76
CA VAL A 146 -4.46 1.08 4.54
C VAL A 146 -4.06 -0.37 4.32
N LEU A 147 -4.99 -1.32 4.40
CA LEU A 147 -4.70 -2.75 4.15
C LEU A 147 -4.15 -3.01 2.74
N LEU A 148 -4.65 -2.30 1.73
CA LEU A 148 -4.13 -2.39 0.36
C LEU A 148 -2.68 -1.88 0.27
N GLN A 149 -2.38 -0.75 0.93
CA GLN A 149 -1.00 -0.24 1.01
C GLN A 149 -0.06 -1.23 1.71
N TRP A 150 -0.52 -1.84 2.82
CA TRP A 150 0.25 -2.89 3.51
C TRP A 150 0.50 -4.10 2.63
N ARG A 151 -0.51 -4.57 1.90
CA ARG A 151 -0.37 -5.67 0.93
C ARG A 151 0.69 -5.34 -0.13
N ASP A 152 0.63 -4.14 -0.70
CA ASP A 152 1.55 -3.75 -1.77
C ASP A 152 2.99 -3.62 -1.26
N ASN A 153 3.16 -3.08 -0.04
CA ASN A 153 4.47 -3.03 0.63
C ASN A 153 5.01 -4.44 0.93
N LEU A 154 4.17 -5.36 1.42
CA LEU A 154 4.57 -6.74 1.67
C LEU A 154 4.96 -7.47 0.38
N ASN A 155 4.21 -7.27 -0.70
CA ASN A 155 4.55 -7.84 -2.01
C ASN A 155 5.91 -7.34 -2.52
N HIS A 156 6.21 -6.06 -2.33
CA HIS A 156 7.50 -5.47 -2.68
C HIS A 156 8.65 -6.08 -1.88
N GLU A 157 8.52 -6.17 -0.55
CA GLU A 157 9.54 -6.78 0.30
C GLU A 157 9.70 -8.28 0.01
N PHE A 158 8.61 -8.99 -0.28
CA PHE A 158 8.66 -10.39 -0.70
C PHE A 158 9.43 -10.56 -2.02
N GLY A 159 9.21 -9.66 -3.00
CA GLY A 159 10.00 -9.62 -4.23
C GLY A 159 11.50 -9.47 -3.97
N LYS A 160 11.90 -8.52 -3.12
CA LYS A 160 13.31 -8.35 -2.71
C LYS A 160 13.88 -9.59 -2.03
N CYS A 161 13.09 -10.27 -1.21
CA CYS A 161 13.51 -11.52 -0.55
C CYS A 161 13.80 -12.62 -1.57
N ILE A 162 12.97 -12.77 -2.61
CA ILE A 162 13.19 -13.74 -3.69
C ILE A 162 14.47 -13.41 -4.44
N GLU A 163 14.68 -12.15 -4.84
CA GLU A 163 15.89 -11.73 -5.56
C GLU A 163 17.16 -12.03 -4.75
N ARG A 164 17.14 -11.71 -3.45
CA ARG A 164 18.26 -12.01 -2.54
C ARG A 164 18.49 -13.52 -2.39
N PHE A 165 17.42 -14.30 -2.36
CA PHE A 165 17.52 -15.75 -2.26
C PHE A 165 18.16 -16.37 -3.51
N GLU A 166 17.74 -15.97 -4.70
CA GLU A 166 18.35 -16.43 -5.96
C GLU A 166 19.82 -15.98 -6.05
N TYR A 167 20.14 -14.75 -5.63
CA TYR A 167 21.53 -14.30 -5.54
C TYR A 167 22.38 -15.20 -4.62
N LEU A 168 21.89 -15.51 -3.41
CA LEU A 168 22.60 -16.39 -2.48
C LEU A 168 22.80 -17.80 -3.04
N LYS A 169 21.84 -18.30 -3.81
CA LYS A 169 21.96 -19.60 -4.50
C LYS A 169 23.07 -19.57 -5.55
N HIS A 170 23.20 -18.49 -6.33
CA HIS A 170 24.32 -18.29 -7.25
C HIS A 170 25.66 -18.24 -6.52
N VAL A 171 25.76 -17.42 -5.46
CA VAL A 171 26.98 -17.33 -4.63
C VAL A 171 27.36 -18.69 -4.05
N LYS A 172 26.40 -19.47 -3.57
CA LYS A 172 26.65 -20.83 -3.06
C LYS A 172 27.23 -21.74 -4.15
N ALA A 173 26.70 -21.70 -5.37
CA ALA A 173 27.21 -22.48 -6.49
C ALA A 173 28.64 -22.06 -6.88
N GLU A 174 28.93 -20.76 -6.88
CA GLU A 174 30.28 -20.25 -7.12
C GLU A 174 31.27 -20.73 -6.06
N TRP A 175 30.91 -20.66 -4.78
CA TRP A 175 31.75 -21.15 -3.68
C TRP A 175 32.02 -22.65 -3.76
N GLN A 176 31.04 -23.44 -4.20
CA GLN A 176 31.25 -24.87 -4.47
C GLN A 176 32.28 -25.09 -5.59
N SER A 177 32.20 -24.31 -6.68
CA SER A 177 33.19 -24.36 -7.77
C SER A 177 34.60 -23.95 -7.29
N VAL A 178 34.70 -22.90 -6.47
CA VAL A 178 35.97 -22.46 -5.88
C VAL A 178 36.55 -23.54 -4.97
N ALA A 179 35.72 -24.19 -4.14
CA ALA A 179 36.17 -25.27 -3.27
C ALA A 179 36.77 -26.46 -4.06
N VAL A 180 36.12 -26.86 -5.16
CA VAL A 180 36.63 -27.93 -6.04
C VAL A 180 37.98 -27.54 -6.65
N LYS A 181 38.10 -26.30 -7.17
CA LYS A 181 39.37 -25.81 -7.73
C LYS A 181 40.48 -25.74 -6.69
N LEU A 182 40.15 -25.31 -5.46
CA LEU A 182 41.11 -25.24 -4.37
C LEU A 182 41.62 -26.64 -3.98
N GLU A 183 40.72 -27.62 -3.93
CA GLU A 183 41.08 -29.02 -3.66
C GLU A 183 42.01 -29.57 -4.76
N GLU A 184 41.69 -29.31 -6.03
CA GLU A 184 42.54 -29.68 -7.17
C GLU A 184 43.92 -29.00 -7.10
N GLN A 185 43.97 -27.71 -6.82
CA GLN A 185 45.23 -26.99 -6.64
C GLN A 185 46.05 -27.54 -5.48
N ASN A 186 45.42 -27.93 -4.37
CA ASN A 186 46.11 -28.50 -3.22
C ASN A 186 46.71 -29.88 -3.55
N LYS A 187 45.98 -30.72 -4.30
CA LYS A 187 46.49 -32.01 -4.81
C LYS A 187 47.69 -31.80 -5.73
N ASN A 188 47.58 -30.88 -6.69
CA ASN A 188 48.66 -30.54 -7.62
C ASN A 188 49.88 -29.97 -6.90
N PHE A 189 49.66 -29.09 -5.92
CA PHE A 189 50.72 -28.51 -5.11
C PHE A 189 51.45 -29.59 -4.31
N THR A 190 50.71 -30.48 -3.63
CA THR A 190 51.29 -31.56 -2.84
C THR A 190 52.10 -32.53 -3.71
N SER A 191 51.55 -32.92 -4.87
CA SER A 191 52.28 -33.75 -5.84
C SER A 191 53.57 -33.09 -6.31
N LYS A 192 53.52 -31.78 -6.63
CA LYS A 192 54.71 -31.04 -7.05
C LYS A 192 55.72 -30.84 -5.91
N MET A 193 55.25 -30.66 -4.68
CA MET A 193 56.07 -30.64 -3.46
C MET A 193 56.91 -31.91 -3.33
N GLN A 194 56.33 -33.09 -3.62
CA GLN A 194 57.05 -34.36 -3.59
C GLN A 194 58.16 -34.46 -4.64
N SER A 195 58.07 -33.72 -5.75
CA SER A 195 59.12 -33.69 -6.78
C SER A 195 60.32 -32.82 -6.40
N PHE A 196 60.18 -31.95 -5.40
CA PHE A 196 61.29 -31.11 -4.94
C PHE A 196 62.12 -31.85 -3.91
N VAL A 197 63.45 -31.87 -4.11
CA VAL A 197 64.39 -32.36 -3.11
C VAL A 197 64.45 -31.35 -1.96
N PRO A 198 64.20 -31.76 -0.70
CA PRO A 198 64.37 -30.88 0.44
C PRO A 198 65.79 -30.33 0.47
N LYS A 199 65.94 -29.02 0.70
CA LYS A 199 67.24 -28.32 0.71
C LYS A 199 68.28 -29.00 1.61
N LEU A 200 67.82 -29.62 2.71
CA LEU A 200 68.67 -30.39 3.63
C LEU A 200 69.32 -31.61 2.97
N ASN A 201 68.55 -32.39 2.20
CA ASN A 201 69.04 -33.58 1.51
C ASN A 201 70.05 -33.20 0.42
N PHE A 202 69.77 -32.12 -0.33
CA PHE A 202 70.72 -31.58 -1.31
C PHE A 202 72.02 -31.10 -0.65
N GLN A 203 71.95 -30.46 0.52
CA GLN A 203 73.14 -30.04 1.26
C GLN A 203 73.95 -31.23 1.81
N GLN A 204 73.29 -32.29 2.28
CA GLN A 204 73.95 -33.53 2.69
C GLN A 204 74.66 -34.23 1.53
N GLU A 205 73.99 -34.40 0.39
CA GLU A 205 74.62 -34.98 -0.82
C GLU A 205 75.82 -34.14 -1.26
N LYS A 206 75.67 -32.81 -1.31
CA LYS A 206 76.79 -31.90 -1.63
C LYS A 206 77.97 -32.11 -0.68
N GLN A 207 77.73 -32.23 0.62
CA GLN A 207 78.79 -32.44 1.60
C GLN A 207 79.47 -33.80 1.41
N SER A 208 78.69 -34.85 1.15
CA SER A 208 79.21 -36.20 0.86
C SER A 208 80.10 -36.21 -0.40
N PHE A 209 79.67 -35.54 -1.47
CA PHE A 209 80.49 -35.39 -2.68
C PHE A 209 81.80 -34.63 -2.42
N ILE A 210 81.76 -33.57 -1.62
CA ILE A 210 82.97 -32.80 -1.26
C ILE A 210 83.93 -33.69 -0.45
N CYS A 211 83.43 -34.47 0.50
CA CYS A 211 84.25 -35.43 1.25
C CYS A 211 84.91 -36.46 0.32
N ALA A 212 84.15 -37.07 -0.59
CA ALA A 212 84.69 -38.03 -1.56
C ALA A 212 85.76 -37.40 -2.47
N ILE A 213 85.56 -36.16 -2.93
CA ILE A 213 86.57 -35.42 -3.70
C ILE A 213 87.85 -35.20 -2.88
N ASN A 214 87.71 -34.87 -1.59
CA ASN A 214 88.86 -34.65 -0.73
C ASN A 214 89.61 -35.96 -0.44
N GLU A 215 88.90 -37.07 -0.23
CA GLU A 215 89.51 -38.40 -0.10
C GLU A 215 90.32 -38.77 -1.35
N ILE A 216 89.76 -38.54 -2.55
CA ILE A 216 90.48 -38.76 -3.81
C ILE A 216 91.72 -37.87 -3.88
N LYS A 217 91.63 -36.60 -3.49
CA LYS A 217 92.78 -35.68 -3.47
C LYS A 217 93.89 -36.17 -2.54
N GLU A 218 93.54 -36.64 -1.35
CA GLU A 218 94.53 -37.18 -0.42
C GLU A 218 95.17 -38.47 -0.95
N MET A 219 94.40 -39.40 -1.51
CA MET A 219 94.96 -40.58 -2.20
C MET A 219 95.93 -40.19 -3.32
N PHE A 220 95.61 -39.16 -4.11
CA PHE A 220 96.51 -38.66 -5.16
C PHE A 220 97.80 -38.07 -4.59
N LYS A 221 97.73 -37.35 -3.46
CA LYS A 221 98.93 -36.83 -2.78
C LYS A 221 99.79 -37.97 -2.25
N GLU A 222 99.20 -38.95 -1.58
CA GLU A 222 99.92 -40.13 -1.07
C GLU A 222 100.59 -40.90 -2.21
N LEU A 223 99.88 -41.09 -3.33
CA LEU A 223 100.44 -41.72 -4.52
C LEU A 223 101.62 -40.91 -5.07
N PHE A 224 101.47 -39.58 -5.13
CA PHE A 224 102.51 -38.69 -5.63
C PHE A 224 103.76 -38.71 -4.74
N GLU A 225 103.59 -38.63 -3.42
CA GLU A 225 104.67 -38.75 -2.44
C GLU A 225 105.36 -40.12 -2.52
N TYR A 226 104.58 -41.20 -2.65
CA TYR A 226 105.12 -42.54 -2.85
C TYR A 226 105.97 -42.63 -4.13
N GLN A 227 105.51 -42.04 -5.25
CA GLN A 227 106.28 -42.02 -6.49
C GLN A 227 107.56 -41.19 -6.34
N LEU A 228 107.49 -40.02 -5.70
CA LEU A 228 108.68 -39.19 -5.43
C LEU A 228 109.71 -39.95 -4.58
N GLN A 229 109.31 -40.56 -3.47
CA GLN A 229 110.21 -41.35 -2.63
C GLN A 229 110.84 -42.52 -3.42
N ARG A 230 110.05 -43.16 -4.28
CA ARG A 230 110.54 -44.23 -5.15
C ARG A 230 111.57 -43.71 -6.17
N PHE A 231 111.35 -42.53 -6.74
CA PHE A 231 112.33 -41.86 -7.60
C PHE A 231 113.61 -41.52 -6.82
N ASP A 232 113.51 -40.92 -5.63
CA ASP A 232 114.67 -40.62 -4.79
C ASP A 232 115.48 -41.88 -4.43
N CYS A 233 114.80 -43.00 -4.13
CA CYS A 233 115.45 -44.28 -3.88
C CYS A 233 116.15 -44.84 -5.13
N LEU A 234 115.56 -44.66 -6.32
CA LEU A 234 116.17 -45.07 -7.58
C LEU A 234 117.39 -44.21 -7.90
N GLU A 235 117.32 -42.90 -7.68
CA GLU A 235 118.41 -41.94 -7.88
C GLU A 235 119.59 -42.26 -6.95
N LYS A 236 119.34 -42.47 -5.64
CA LYS A 236 120.38 -42.92 -4.69
C LYS A 236 121.03 -44.25 -5.08
N ARG A 237 120.27 -45.20 -5.64
CA ARG A 237 120.83 -46.46 -6.16
C ARG A 237 121.69 -46.22 -7.39
N PHE A 238 121.26 -45.34 -8.29
CA PHE A 238 122.03 -44.98 -9.48
C PHE A 238 123.35 -44.31 -9.10
N ASP A 239 123.34 -43.37 -8.17
CA ASP A 239 124.55 -42.70 -7.65
C ASP A 239 125.52 -43.66 -6.96
N SER A 240 125.00 -44.67 -6.25
CA SER A 240 125.84 -45.72 -5.62
C SER A 240 126.52 -46.64 -6.65
N VAL A 241 126.00 -46.70 -7.88
CA VAL A 241 126.57 -47.51 -8.98
C VAL A 241 127.56 -46.70 -9.81
N THR A 242 127.40 -45.37 -9.91
CA THR A 242 128.29 -44.48 -10.68
C THR A 242 129.41 -43.83 -9.85
N GLY A 243 129.26 -43.71 -8.53
CA GLY A 243 130.30 -43.21 -7.61
C GLY A 243 131.35 -44.26 -7.16
N GLY A 244 131.29 -45.47 -7.73
CA GLY A 244 132.20 -46.59 -7.44
C GLY A 244 133.27 -46.84 -8.53
N GLN A 245 133.68 -45.80 -9.26
CA GLN A 245 134.84 -45.81 -10.16
C GLN A 245 135.81 -44.68 -9.81
#